data_AF-A0A958ILJ6-F1
#
_entry.id   AF-A0A958ILJ6-F1
#
_cell.length_a   1.000
_cell.length_b   1.000
_cell.length_c   1.000
_cell.angle_alpha   90.00
_cell.angle_beta   90.00
_cell.angle_gamma   90.00
#
_symmetry.space_group_name_H-M   'P 1'
#
loop_
_entity.id
_entity.type
_entity.pdbx_description
1 polymer ?
#
loop_
_entity_poly.entity_id
_entity_poly.type
_entity_poly.pdbx_seq_one_letter_code
_entity_poly.pdbx_strand_id
1 'polypeptide(L)'
;VSFTPESINQTRDYPAGTAVILMNQRTNRVIAALLEPHAPDSFVRWGYWNTIFERKEYGEDYVLEAIAREMIAQNPELKNEFEEALANDPEMAANRWSRLYYFYAKTPYFEDLGIYPVGKLMKATALPLVTE
;
A
#
# COMPACT_ATOMS: atom_id res chain seq x y z
N VAL A 1 -2.59 16.49 -7.65
CA VAL A 1 -2.62 15.84 -6.31
C VAL A 1 -1.48 16.43 -5.49
N SER A 2 -1.74 16.84 -4.24
CA SER A 2 -0.67 17.23 -3.32
C SER A 2 -0.25 15.98 -2.54
N PHE A 3 1.04 15.70 -2.45
CA PHE A 3 1.58 14.57 -1.69
C PHE A 3 2.94 14.93 -1.10
N THR A 4 3.29 14.29 0.01
CA THR A 4 4.61 14.36 0.63
C THR A 4 5.22 12.96 0.55
N PRO A 5 6.31 12.74 -0.21
CA PRO A 5 6.93 11.43 -0.26
C PRO A 5 7.64 11.11 1.06
N GLU A 6 7.43 9.91 1.56
CA GLU A 6 8.11 9.36 2.72
C GLU A 6 8.90 8.10 2.31
N SER A 7 10.07 7.92 2.90
CA SER A 7 10.89 6.74 2.63
C SER A 7 10.51 5.60 3.57
N ILE A 8 10.15 4.46 2.99
CA ILE A 8 9.89 3.21 3.72
C ILE A 8 10.88 2.13 3.29
N ASN A 9 11.20 1.21 4.20
CA ASN A 9 11.96 0.01 3.89
C ASN A 9 11.02 -1.19 3.95
N GLN A 10 10.86 -1.91 2.84
CA GLN A 10 9.98 -3.06 2.75
C GLN A 10 10.65 -4.18 1.95
N THR A 11 10.44 -5.43 2.38
CA THR A 11 10.67 -6.61 1.53
C THR A 11 9.41 -6.84 0.73
N ARG A 12 9.51 -6.85 -0.61
CA ARG A 12 8.36 -6.97 -1.50
C ARG A 12 8.68 -7.84 -2.71
N ASP A 13 7.69 -8.60 -3.14
CA ASP A 13 7.74 -9.32 -4.40
C ASP A 13 7.38 -8.40 -5.56
N TYR A 14 8.19 -8.43 -6.61
CA TYR A 14 7.93 -7.71 -7.85
C TYR A 14 7.36 -8.69 -8.90
N PRO A 15 6.23 -8.38 -9.55
CA PRO A 15 5.62 -9.27 -10.50
C PRO A 15 6.50 -9.45 -11.75
N ALA A 16 6.30 -10.57 -12.45
CA ALA A 16 6.91 -10.81 -13.75
C ALA A 16 6.62 -9.64 -14.72
N GLY A 17 7.63 -9.21 -15.47
CA GLY A 17 7.57 -8.01 -16.31
C GLY A 17 8.07 -6.73 -15.64
N THR A 18 8.45 -6.78 -14.35
CA THR A 18 9.14 -5.66 -13.69
C THR A 18 10.52 -5.45 -14.30
N ALA A 19 10.85 -4.21 -14.63
CA ALA A 19 12.15 -3.84 -15.15
C ALA A 19 13.13 -3.48 -14.03
N VAL A 20 14.38 -3.92 -14.18
CA VAL A 20 15.50 -3.50 -13.33
C VAL A 20 16.37 -2.54 -14.11
N ILE A 21 16.56 -1.33 -13.59
CA ILE A 21 17.32 -0.27 -14.25
C ILE A 21 18.65 -0.07 -13.52
N LEU A 22 19.74 -0.45 -14.19
CA LEU A 22 21.09 -0.17 -13.67
C LEU A 22 21.41 1.31 -13.84
N MET A 23 21.82 1.97 -12.75
CA MET A 23 22.04 3.41 -12.72
C MET A 23 23.45 3.84 -13.18
N ASN A 24 24.37 2.90 -13.41
CA ASN A 24 25.70 3.21 -13.94
C ASN A 24 25.68 3.34 -15.48
N GLN A 25 24.93 4.33 -15.97
CA GLN A 25 24.79 4.62 -17.41
C GLN A 25 24.67 6.13 -17.67
N ARG A 26 24.93 6.55 -18.92
CA ARG A 26 24.93 7.96 -19.34
C ARG A 26 23.62 8.70 -19.04
N THR A 27 22.49 7.99 -19.05
CA THR A 27 21.13 8.54 -18.89
C THR A 27 20.64 8.56 -17.45
N ASN A 28 21.50 8.22 -16.46
CA ASN A 28 21.12 8.09 -15.05
C ASN A 28 20.38 9.31 -14.46
N ARG A 29 20.78 10.52 -14.82
CA ARG A 29 20.13 11.77 -14.36
C ARG A 29 18.70 11.89 -14.86
N VAL A 30 18.44 11.48 -16.10
CA VAL A 30 17.10 11.49 -16.69
C VAL A 30 16.22 10.45 -16.00
N ILE A 31 16.76 9.25 -15.77
CA ILE A 31 16.08 8.18 -15.05
C ILE A 31 15.70 8.65 -13.64
N ALA A 32 16.64 9.23 -12.89
CA ALA A 32 16.37 9.74 -11.55
C ALA A 32 15.33 10.89 -11.58
N ALA A 33 15.43 11.82 -12.53
CA ALA A 33 14.48 12.94 -12.64
C ALA A 33 13.04 12.47 -12.90
N LEU A 34 12.85 11.43 -13.71
CA LEU A 34 11.53 10.90 -14.04
C LEU A 34 10.99 9.95 -12.97
N LEU A 35 11.85 9.13 -12.37
CA LEU A 35 11.44 8.06 -11.46
C LEU A 35 11.50 8.42 -9.97
N GLU A 36 12.24 9.45 -9.53
CA GLU A 36 12.27 9.82 -8.11
C GLU A 36 11.02 10.64 -7.74
N PRO A 37 10.22 10.25 -6.74
CA PRO A 37 8.97 10.96 -6.40
C PRO A 37 9.22 12.39 -5.90
N HIS A 38 10.40 12.66 -5.33
CA HIS A 38 10.81 14.00 -4.90
C HIS A 38 11.18 14.93 -6.07
N ALA A 39 11.51 14.40 -7.25
CA ALA A 39 11.93 15.23 -8.38
C ALA A 39 10.75 16.08 -8.89
N PRO A 40 11.02 17.32 -9.38
CA PRO A 40 9.98 18.25 -9.82
C PRO A 40 9.24 17.80 -11.09
N ASP A 41 9.92 17.05 -11.97
CA ASP A 41 9.38 16.53 -13.23
C ASP A 41 9.16 15.01 -13.19
N SER A 42 8.91 14.45 -12.00
CA SER A 42 8.67 13.02 -11.85
C SER A 42 7.33 12.60 -12.44
N PHE A 43 7.23 11.37 -12.93
CA PHE A 43 6.01 10.83 -13.53
C PHE A 43 4.79 10.92 -12.57
N VAL A 44 4.98 10.82 -11.25
CA VAL A 44 3.88 11.01 -10.29
C VAL A 44 3.39 12.46 -10.23
N ARG A 45 4.28 13.46 -10.38
CA ARG A 45 3.87 14.87 -10.50
C ARG A 45 3.15 15.16 -11.81
N TRP A 46 3.52 14.45 -12.87
CA TRP A 46 2.81 14.46 -14.16
C TRP A 46 1.51 13.64 -14.14
N GLY A 47 1.21 12.94 -13.04
CA GLY A 47 -0.04 12.19 -12.86
C GLY A 47 -0.06 10.79 -13.45
N TYR A 48 1.06 10.29 -13.97
CA TYR A 48 1.17 8.94 -14.55
C TYR A 48 0.84 7.82 -13.53
N TRP A 49 1.10 8.08 -12.25
CA TRP A 49 0.82 7.14 -11.15
C TRP A 49 -0.29 7.61 -10.21
N ASN A 50 -1.25 8.41 -10.68
CA ASN A 50 -2.37 8.82 -9.82
C ASN A 50 -3.15 7.64 -9.22
N THR A 51 -3.17 6.51 -9.92
CA THR A 51 -3.85 5.28 -9.47
C THR A 51 -3.34 4.76 -8.13
N ILE A 52 -2.09 5.05 -7.73
CA ILE A 52 -1.59 4.61 -6.42
C ILE A 52 -2.24 5.35 -5.25
N PHE A 53 -2.84 6.52 -5.50
CA PHE A 53 -3.55 7.31 -4.49
C PHE A 53 -5.04 6.98 -4.43
N GLU A 54 -5.52 6.12 -5.32
CA GLU A 54 -6.94 5.82 -5.48
C GLU A 54 -7.23 4.41 -4.98
N ARG A 55 -8.06 4.30 -3.94
CA ARG A 55 -8.61 3.01 -3.54
C ARG A 55 -9.56 2.52 -4.61
N LYS A 56 -9.34 1.31 -5.12
CA LYS A 56 -10.17 0.75 -6.19
C LYS A 56 -11.26 -0.13 -5.66
N GLU A 57 -10.96 -0.92 -4.63
CA GLU A 57 -11.91 -1.88 -4.08
C GLU A 57 -12.40 -1.49 -2.68
N TYR A 58 -13.72 -1.57 -2.54
CA TYR A 58 -14.41 -1.51 -1.25
C TYR A 58 -15.12 -2.85 -1.06
N GLY A 59 -14.92 -3.47 0.11
CA GLY A 59 -15.65 -4.69 0.43
C GLY A 59 -17.13 -4.39 0.67
N GLU A 60 -18.01 -5.20 0.09
CA GLU A 60 -19.45 -5.11 0.34
C GLU A 60 -19.79 -5.44 1.81
N ASP A 61 -20.74 -4.71 2.40
CA ASP A 61 -21.11 -4.83 3.82
C ASP A 61 -21.32 -6.28 4.29
N TYR A 62 -22.02 -7.09 3.48
CA TYR A 62 -22.36 -8.47 3.83
C TYR A 62 -21.14 -9.41 3.78
N VAL A 63 -20.18 -9.14 2.89
CA VAL A 63 -18.93 -9.89 2.81
C VAL A 63 -18.05 -9.52 4.01
N LEU A 64 -17.94 -8.23 4.31
CA LEU A 64 -17.16 -7.74 5.44
C LEU A 64 -17.72 -8.24 6.78
N GLU A 65 -19.03 -8.33 6.93
CA GLU A 65 -19.65 -8.89 8.14
C GLU A 65 -19.28 -10.37 8.33
N ALA A 66 -19.32 -11.17 7.26
CA ALA A 66 -18.93 -12.57 7.31
C ALA A 66 -17.44 -12.72 7.70
N ILE A 67 -16.57 -11.94 7.06
CA ILE A 67 -15.13 -11.91 7.37
C ILE A 67 -14.89 -11.49 8.82
N ALA A 68 -15.55 -10.43 9.31
CA ALA A 68 -15.39 -9.96 10.69
C ALA A 68 -15.75 -11.04 11.72
N ARG A 69 -16.86 -11.78 11.48
CA ARG A 69 -17.27 -12.89 12.34
C ARG A 69 -16.24 -14.02 12.34
N GLU A 70 -15.70 -14.36 11.18
CA GLU A 70 -14.65 -15.37 11.04
C GLU A 70 -13.36 -14.94 11.74
N MET A 71 -12.93 -13.69 11.56
CA MET A 71 -11.74 -13.14 12.22
C MET A 71 -11.85 -13.19 13.75
N ILE A 72 -13.02 -12.84 14.31
CA ILE A 72 -13.28 -12.94 15.76
C ILE A 72 -13.28 -14.40 16.22
N ALA A 73 -13.86 -15.32 15.44
CA ALA A 73 -13.89 -16.73 15.79
C ALA A 73 -12.49 -17.36 15.80
N GLN A 74 -11.62 -16.95 14.87
CA GLN A 74 -10.24 -17.42 14.78
C GLN A 74 -9.32 -16.74 15.80
N ASN A 75 -9.57 -15.47 16.14
CA ASN A 75 -8.81 -14.70 17.11
C ASN A 75 -9.74 -14.01 18.13
N PRO A 76 -10.05 -14.67 19.27
CA PRO A 76 -10.88 -14.09 20.31
C PRO A 76 -10.30 -12.81 20.93
N GLU A 77 -8.98 -12.58 20.88
CA GLU A 77 -8.37 -11.35 21.39
C GLU A 77 -8.76 -10.13 20.54
N LEU A 78 -8.96 -10.33 19.23
CA LEU A 78 -9.42 -9.28 18.32
C LEU A 78 -10.80 -8.73 18.74
N LYS A 79 -11.64 -9.55 19.36
CA LYS A 79 -12.93 -9.10 19.89
C LYS A 79 -12.73 -8.08 21.01
N ASN A 80 -11.80 -8.35 21.94
CA ASN A 80 -11.50 -7.43 23.04
C ASN A 80 -10.90 -6.13 22.51
N GLU A 81 -9.98 -6.21 21.54
CA GLU A 81 -9.39 -5.05 20.87
C GLU A 81 -10.47 -4.18 20.21
N PHE A 82 -11.45 -4.83 19.54
CA PHE A 82 -12.56 -4.14 18.91
C PHE A 82 -13.50 -3.49 19.92
N GLU A 83 -13.86 -4.18 21.00
CA GLU A 83 -14.71 -3.61 22.07
C GLU A 83 -14.03 -2.41 22.75
N GLU A 84 -12.71 -2.46 22.98
CA GLU A 84 -11.93 -1.34 23.48
C GLU A 84 -11.90 -0.17 22.48
N ALA A 85 -11.70 -0.45 21.19
CA ALA A 85 -11.77 0.57 20.14
C ALA A 85 -13.13 1.28 20.11
N LEU A 86 -14.24 0.54 20.26
CA LEU A 86 -15.59 1.11 20.34
C LEU A 86 -15.80 1.98 21.59
N ALA A 87 -15.21 1.58 22.73
CA ALA A 87 -15.31 2.35 23.96
C ALA A 87 -14.55 3.68 23.88
N ASN A 88 -13.42 3.69 23.17
CA ASN A 88 -12.56 4.86 23.02
C ASN A 88 -12.94 5.78 21.86
N ASP A 89 -13.74 5.31 20.89
CA ASP A 89 -14.19 6.07 19.72
C ASP A 89 -15.72 6.00 19.55
N PRO A 90 -16.48 6.96 20.13
CA PRO A 90 -17.93 7.02 20.00
C PRO A 90 -18.41 7.24 18.55
N GLU A 91 -17.62 7.89 17.69
CA GLU A 91 -17.99 8.10 16.29
C GLU A 91 -17.94 6.78 15.51
N MET A 92 -16.88 6.00 15.75
CA MET A 92 -16.77 4.63 15.23
C MET A 92 -17.91 3.75 15.76
N ALA A 93 -18.24 3.83 17.05
CA ALA A 93 -19.32 3.03 17.64
C ALA A 93 -20.69 3.33 17.04
N ALA A 94 -20.98 4.60 16.74
CA ALA A 94 -22.23 5.01 16.11
C ALA A 94 -22.32 4.61 14.63
N ASN A 95 -21.19 4.46 13.93
CA ASN A 95 -21.14 4.23 12.49
C ASN A 95 -21.02 2.74 12.13
N ARG A 96 -21.95 2.21 11.33
CA ARG A 96 -21.91 0.80 10.87
C ARG A 96 -20.69 0.52 9.98
N TRP A 97 -20.41 1.41 9.05
CA TRP A 97 -19.31 1.26 8.11
C TRP A 97 -17.96 1.30 8.83
N SER A 98 -17.76 2.23 9.77
CA SER A 98 -16.51 2.31 10.55
C SER A 98 -16.22 1.03 11.33
N ARG A 99 -17.27 0.38 11.85
CA ARG A 99 -17.16 -0.93 12.52
C ARG A 99 -16.68 -2.02 11.58
N LEU A 100 -17.26 -2.13 10.39
CA LEU A 100 -16.83 -3.11 9.38
C LEU A 100 -15.44 -2.80 8.82
N TYR A 101 -15.15 -1.52 8.62
CA TYR A 101 -13.88 -1.03 8.11
C TYR A 101 -12.72 -1.36 9.05
N TYR A 102 -12.93 -1.36 10.37
CA TYR A 102 -11.92 -1.80 11.34
C TYR A 102 -11.44 -3.23 11.08
N PHE A 103 -12.35 -4.15 10.76
CA PHE A 103 -11.98 -5.51 10.39
C PHE A 103 -11.35 -5.55 9.01
N TYR A 104 -11.93 -4.86 8.03
CA TYR A 104 -11.40 -4.78 6.67
C TYR A 104 -9.94 -4.32 6.62
N ALA A 105 -9.59 -3.31 7.43
CA ALA A 105 -8.25 -2.76 7.55
C ALA A 105 -7.19 -3.77 8.04
N LYS A 106 -7.61 -4.86 8.68
CA LYS A 106 -6.74 -5.94 9.17
C LYS A 106 -6.74 -7.15 8.22
N THR A 107 -7.45 -7.09 7.10
CA THR A 107 -7.47 -8.17 6.10
C THR A 107 -6.30 -8.06 5.12
N PRO A 108 -5.88 -9.18 4.50
CA PRO A 108 -4.90 -9.16 3.40
C PRO A 108 -5.40 -8.42 2.14
N TYR A 109 -6.70 -8.14 2.04
CA TYR A 109 -7.31 -7.45 0.90
C TYR A 109 -7.23 -5.93 1.03
N PHE A 110 -6.80 -5.42 2.19
CA PHE A 110 -6.68 -3.99 2.37
C PHE A 110 -5.57 -3.42 1.49
N GLU A 111 -5.95 -2.62 0.50
CA GLU A 111 -5.01 -1.99 -0.42
C GLU A 111 -4.12 -0.98 0.30
N ASP A 112 -2.79 -1.15 0.16
CA ASP A 112 -1.83 -0.11 0.50
C ASP A 112 -1.94 1.04 -0.50
N LEU A 113 -2.32 2.21 -0.01
CA LEU A 113 -2.37 3.44 -0.82
C LEU A 113 -1.05 4.21 -0.73
N GLY A 114 -0.70 4.88 -1.82
CA GLY A 114 0.46 5.75 -1.90
C GLY A 114 1.79 5.01 -2.02
N ILE A 115 1.79 3.67 -2.12
CA ILE A 115 3.02 2.92 -2.36
C ILE A 115 3.50 3.18 -3.77
N TYR A 116 4.68 3.78 -3.84
CA TYR A 116 5.28 4.17 -5.09
C TYR A 116 5.79 2.93 -5.85
N PRO A 117 5.50 2.79 -7.16
CA PRO A 117 5.77 1.55 -7.91
C PRO A 117 7.24 1.41 -8.32
N VAL A 118 8.11 2.35 -7.94
CA VAL A 118 9.56 2.26 -8.17
C VAL A 118 10.28 2.11 -6.83
N GLY A 119 10.94 0.95 -6.65
CA GLY A 119 11.79 0.69 -5.50
C GLY A 119 13.25 1.05 -5.76
N LYS A 120 13.98 1.43 -4.71
CA LYS A 120 15.43 1.65 -4.76
C LYS A 120 16.17 0.55 -4.02
N LEU A 121 17.06 -0.14 -4.74
CA LEU A 121 17.94 -1.14 -4.15
C LEU A 121 19.20 -0.44 -3.65
N MET A 122 19.18 -0.03 -2.38
CA MET A 122 20.30 0.68 -1.73
C MET A 122 21.39 -0.27 -1.23
N LYS A 123 21.13 -1.58 -1.23
CA LYS A 123 22.09 -2.63 -0.89
C LYS A 123 22.39 -3.45 -2.14
N ALA A 124 23.63 -3.92 -2.25
CA ALA A 124 23.99 -4.88 -3.28
C ALA A 124 23.19 -6.17 -3.05
N THR A 125 22.28 -6.46 -3.98
CA THR A 125 21.38 -7.61 -3.92
C THR A 125 21.56 -8.41 -5.19
N ALA A 126 21.76 -9.72 -5.07
CA ALA A 126 21.72 -10.61 -6.21
C ALA A 126 20.29 -10.65 -6.75
N LEU A 127 20.10 -10.19 -7.97
CA LEU A 127 18.80 -10.17 -8.62
C LEU A 127 18.70 -11.39 -9.54
N PRO A 128 17.58 -12.14 -9.52
CA PRO A 128 17.34 -13.26 -10.43
C PRO A 128 16.98 -12.73 -11.82
N LEU A 129 17.91 -11.98 -12.44
CA LEU A 129 17.72 -11.42 -13.77
C LEU A 129 17.78 -12.56 -14.78
N VAL A 130 16.70 -12.73 -15.55
CA VAL A 130 16.74 -13.56 -16.75
C VAL A 130 17.56 -12.79 -17.79
N THR A 131 18.77 -13.25 -18.06
CA THR A 131 19.54 -12.77 -19.21
C THR A 131 18.95 -13.38 -20.48
N GLU A 132 18.44 -12.54 -21.38
CA GLU A 132 18.12 -12.93 -22.77
C GLU A 132 19.38 -13.38 -23.53
#